data_AF-A0A2V8IXK7-F1
#
_entry.id   AF-A0A2V8IXK7-F1
#
_cell.length_a   1.000
_cell.length_b   1.000
_cell.length_c   1.000
_cell.angle_alpha   90.00
_cell.angle_beta   90.00
_cell.angle_gamma   90.00
#
_symmetry.space_group_name_H-M   'P 1'
#
loop_
_entity.id
_entity.type
_entity.pdbx_description
1 polymer ?
#
loop_
_entity_poly.entity_id
_entity_poly.type
_entity_poly.pdbx_seq_one_letter_code
_entity_poly.pdbx_strand_id
1 'polypeptide(L)' 'MRRIRILIADDHGIVRKGLRLQLEQNEAFEIVGEAAEG' A
#
# COMPACT_ATOMS: atom_id res chain seq x y z
N MET A 1 -13.94 -7.98 12.07
CA MET A 1 -13.34 -8.60 10.86
C MET A 1 -11.85 -8.30 10.85
N ARG A 2 -10.98 -9.21 10.40
CA ARG A 2 -9.53 -8.98 10.36
C ARG A 2 -9.15 -8.38 9.01
N ARG A 3 -8.51 -7.21 9.00
CA ARG A 3 -8.04 -6.53 7.78
C ARG A 3 -6.86 -7.29 7.14
N ILE A 4 -6.76 -7.24 5.83
CA ILE A 4 -5.61 -7.74 5.06
C ILE A 4 -4.51 -6.68 5.14
N ARG A 5 -3.34 -7.08 5.65
CA ARG A 5 -2.18 -6.20 5.80
C ARG A 5 -1.37 -6.19 4.51
N ILE A 6 -1.09 -5.00 3.99
CA ILE A 6 -0.41 -4.78 2.73
C ILE A 6 0.87 -3.98 2.97
N LEU A 7 1.99 -4.46 2.41
CA LEU A 7 3.24 -3.71 2.25
C LEU A 7 3.38 -3.38 0.77
N ILE A 8 3.60 -2.12 0.41
CA ILE A 8 3.85 -1.72 -0.98
C ILE A 8 5.35 -1.70 -1.24
N ALA A 9 5.80 -2.47 -2.25
CA ALA A 9 7.17 -2.46 -2.73
C ALA A 9 7.17 -2.27 -4.25
N ASP A 10 7.75 -1.15 -4.70
CA ASP A 10 7.91 -0.77 -6.10
C ASP A 10 9.09 0.22 -6.17
N ASP A 11 9.88 0.18 -7.23
CA ASP A 11 11.05 1.05 -7.44
C ASP A 11 10.67 2.49 -7.83
N HIS A 12 9.41 2.73 -8.20
CA HIS A 12 8.91 4.04 -8.62
C HIS A 12 7.98 4.67 -7.57
N GLY A 13 8.39 5.81 -7.02
CA GLY A 13 7.61 6.52 -5.99
C GLY A 13 6.21 6.97 -6.45
N ILE A 14 6.00 7.23 -7.74
CA ILE A 14 4.68 7.57 -8.29
C ILE A 14 3.73 6.37 -8.23
N VAL A 15 4.23 5.18 -8.54
CA VAL A 15 3.44 3.93 -8.52
C VAL A 15 3.01 3.62 -7.10
N ARG A 16 3.92 3.72 -6.12
CA ARG A 16 3.60 3.52 -4.69
C ARG A 16 2.46 4.43 -4.21
N LYS A 17 2.53 5.73 -4.53
CA LYS A 17 1.48 6.70 -4.20
C LYS A 17 0.13 6.33 -4.85
N GLY A 18 0.14 5.94 -6.13
CA GLY A 18 -1.05 5.51 -6.84
C GLY A 18 -1.70 4.27 -6.22
N LEU A 19 -0.91 3.24 -5.93
CA LEU A 19 -1.38 2.02 -5.28
C LEU A 19 -1.97 2.29 -3.90
N ARG A 20 -1.31 3.12 -3.08
CA ARG A 20 -1.85 3.52 -1.76
C ARG A 20 -3.23 4.16 -1.91
N LEU A 21 -3.37 5.18 -2.76
CA LEU A 21 -4.63 5.91 -2.93
C LEU A 21 -5.79 5.03 -3.39
N GLN A 22 -5.51 3.97 -4.16
CA GLN A 22 -6.51 3.01 -4.60
C GLN A 22 -6.87 2.01 -3.50
N LEU A 23 -5.86 1.48 -2.79
CA LEU A 23 -6.06 0.44 -1.78
C LEU A 23 -6.68 0.97 -0.48
N GLU A 24 -6.40 2.22 -0.10
CA GLU A 24 -6.98 2.86 1.09
C GLU A 24 -8.49 3.09 0.99
N GLN A 25 -9.08 3.02 -0.21
CA GLN A 25 -10.53 3.13 -0.40
C GLN A 25 -11.30 1.87 0.05
N ASN A 26 -10.60 0.76 0.30
CA ASN A 26 -11.21 -0.50 0.70
C ASN A 26 -10.99 -0.78 2.19
N GLU A 27 -12.06 -0.78 2.98
CA GLU A 27 -12.02 -1.01 4.43
C GLU A 27 -11.49 -2.40 4.84
N ALA A 28 -11.46 -3.36 3.90
CA ALA A 28 -10.87 -4.67 4.13
C ALA A 28 -9.33 -4.62 4.18
N PHE A 29 -8.70 -3.53 3.75
CA PHE A 29 -7.25 -3.39 3.62
C PHE A 29 -6.64 -2.47 4.68
N GLU A 30 -5.39 -2.76 5.03
CA GLU A 30 -4.58 -1.96 5.94
C GLU A 30 -3.14 -1.87 5.40
N ILE A 31 -2.73 -0.67 4.98
CA ILE A 31 -1.36 -0.42 4.53
C ILE A 31 -0.49 -0.31 5.77
N VAL A 32 0.46 -1.24 5.94
CA VAL A 32 1.33 -1.30 7.13
C VAL A 32 2.74 -0.75 6.87
N GLY A 33 3.04 -0.37 5.64
CA GLY A 33 4.31 0.26 5.28
C GLY A 33 4.56 0.31 3.78
N GLU A 34 5.67 0.94 3.41
CA GLU A 34 6.22 0.93 2.05
C GLU A 34 7.71 0.66 2.09
N ALA A 35 8.23 0.04 1.04
CA ALA A 35 9.66 -0.01 0.81
C ALA A 35 10.21 1.43 0.67
N ALA A 36 11.20 1.77 1.49
CA ALA A 36 11.88 3.05 1.43
C ALA A 36 12.82 3.13 0.22
N GLU A 37 13.52 2.02 -0.03
CA GLU A 37 14.47 1.81 -1.12
C GLU A 37 14.26 0.40 -1.68
N GLY A 38 14.64 0.21 -2.95
CA GLY A 38 14.58 -1.04 -3.69
C GLY A 38 15.85 -1.22 -4.51
#